data_AF-A0A257JCZ1-F1
#
_entry.id   AF-A0A257JCZ1-F1
#
_cell.length_a   1.000
_cell.length_b   1.000
_cell.length_c   1.000
_cell.angle_alpha   90.00
_cell.angle_beta   90.00
_cell.angle_gamma   90.00
#
_symmetry.space_group_name_H-M   'P 1'
#
loop_
_entity.id
_entity.type
_entity.pdbx_description
1 polymer ?
#
loop_
_entity_poly.entity_id
_entity_poly.type
_entity_poly.pdbx_seq_one_letter_code
_entity_poly.pdbx_strand_id
1 'polypeptide(L)'
;MDADGPFSRFDGIQRWFTVLDGAGVVLLRAGGQVPLTPASDPLGFDGGEAPGCQLIAGPTRDLNLMAPASAGAARMARVVAAQACKGRHRWRGLYTAAAVQLQVGTGPTQAVPAHSLVWSDDDTTLPWHCHGGAATSPLPAWWLTLDA
;
A
#
# COMPACT_ATOMS: atom_id res chain seq x y z
N MET A 1 2.25 -2.55 14.32
CA MET A 1 3.30 -3.16 15.17
C MET A 1 3.14 -2.69 16.61
N ASP A 2 3.44 -3.52 17.63
CA ASP A 2 3.26 -3.19 19.06
C ASP A 2 4.54 -3.29 19.92
N ALA A 3 5.60 -3.88 19.38
CA ALA A 3 6.93 -3.91 19.98
C ALA A 3 8.02 -3.83 18.92
N ASP A 4 9.22 -3.38 19.30
CA ASP A 4 10.41 -3.40 18.45
C ASP A 4 10.80 -4.84 18.07
N GLY A 5 11.35 -4.99 16.87
CA GLY A 5 11.81 -6.29 16.41
C GLY A 5 12.09 -6.31 14.91
N PRO A 6 12.94 -7.24 14.44
CA PRO A 6 13.16 -7.39 13.02
C PRO A 6 11.89 -7.87 12.33
N PHE A 7 11.74 -7.48 11.07
CA PHE A 7 10.75 -8.11 10.20
C PHE A 7 11.13 -9.56 9.93
N SER A 8 10.14 -10.42 9.75
CA SER A 8 10.37 -11.78 9.30
C SER A 8 10.98 -11.82 7.89
N ARG A 9 11.91 -12.75 7.69
CA ARG A 9 12.53 -13.04 6.39
C ARG A 9 11.57 -13.86 5.53
N PHE A 10 11.39 -13.44 4.28
CA PHE A 10 10.59 -14.11 3.26
C PHE A 10 11.34 -14.16 1.93
N ASP A 11 12.15 -15.20 1.73
CA ASP A 11 12.92 -15.37 0.51
C ASP A 11 12.03 -15.51 -0.73
N GLY A 12 12.39 -14.84 -1.81
CA GLY A 12 11.63 -14.86 -3.07
C GLY A 12 10.31 -14.07 -3.02
N ILE A 13 10.07 -13.27 -1.98
CA ILE A 13 8.90 -12.40 -1.87
C ILE A 13 9.30 -10.93 -2.06
N GLN A 14 8.59 -10.22 -2.94
CA GLN A 14 8.61 -8.77 -2.99
C GLN A 14 7.72 -8.22 -1.88
N ARG A 15 8.22 -7.26 -1.10
CA ARG A 15 7.46 -6.61 -0.02
C ARG A 15 7.32 -5.13 -0.27
N TRP A 16 6.14 -4.62 0.03
CA TRP A 16 5.82 -3.21 0.10
C TRP A 16 5.23 -2.92 1.47
N PHE A 17 5.68 -1.85 2.10
CA PHE A 17 5.28 -1.48 3.46
C PHE A 17 4.92 0.00 3.54
N THR A 18 3.86 0.33 4.26
CA THR A 18 3.48 1.71 4.61
C THR A 18 2.89 1.74 6.00
N VAL A 19 3.19 2.80 6.74
CA VAL A 19 2.51 3.08 8.02
C VAL A 19 1.16 3.71 7.72
N LEU A 20 0.10 3.22 8.36
CA LEU A 20 -1.25 3.75 8.26
C LEU A 20 -1.59 4.70 9.42
N ASP A 21 -1.15 4.34 10.63
CA ASP A 21 -1.47 5.04 11.87
C ASP A 21 -0.35 4.85 12.92
N GLY A 22 -0.29 5.75 13.90
CA GLY A 22 0.77 5.86 14.90
C GLY A 22 1.92 6.78 14.46
N ALA A 23 2.92 6.96 15.33
CA ALA A 23 4.03 7.89 15.08
C ALA A 23 4.98 7.41 13.96
N GLY A 24 4.95 6.11 13.64
CA GLY A 24 5.79 5.50 12.62
C GLY A 24 6.88 4.59 13.17
N VAL A 25 7.75 4.14 12.27
CA VAL A 25 8.84 3.20 12.55
C VAL A 25 10.13 3.66 11.90
N VAL A 26 11.26 3.16 12.39
CA VAL A 26 12.57 3.28 11.75
C VAL A 26 13.02 1.89 11.32
N LEU A 27 13.18 1.68 10.01
CA LEU A 27 13.73 0.45 9.48
C LEU A 27 15.26 0.53 9.44
N LEU A 28 15.92 -0.46 10.04
CA LEU A 28 17.37 -0.61 10.10
C LEU A 28 17.80 -1.53 8.96
N ARG A 29 18.35 -0.95 7.89
CA ARG A 29 18.85 -1.65 6.70
C ARG A 29 20.37 -1.55 6.63
N ALA A 30 21.00 -2.41 5.81
CA ALA A 30 22.44 -2.36 5.58
C ALA A 30 22.92 -0.99 5.07
N GLY A 31 22.07 -0.27 4.31
CA GLY A 31 22.35 1.07 3.81
C GLY A 31 22.03 2.22 4.76
N GLY A 32 21.58 1.95 5.99
CA GLY A 32 21.24 2.95 7.00
C GLY A 32 19.82 2.85 7.54
N GLN A 33 19.41 3.90 8.25
CA GLN A 33 18.09 4.00 8.88
C GLN A 33 17.10 4.67 7.93
N VAL A 34 15.90 4.10 7.83
CA VAL A 34 14.81 4.61 6.99
C VAL A 34 13.60 4.90 7.87
N PRO A 35 13.36 6.16 8.28
CA PRO A 35 12.18 6.52 9.04
C PRO A 35 10.95 6.52 8.12
N LEU A 36 9.88 5.87 8.58
CA LEU A 36 8.60 5.77 7.89
C LEU A 36 7.48 6.23 8.83
N THR A 37 6.69 7.18 8.38
CA THR A 37 5.54 7.74 9.11
C THR A 37 4.28 7.59 8.25
N PRO A 38 3.07 7.88 8.77
CA PRO A 38 1.86 7.91 7.94
C PRO A 38 1.92 8.90 6.76
N ALA A 39 2.85 9.85 6.77
CA ALA A 39 3.08 10.79 5.67
C ALA A 39 4.03 10.25 4.59
N SER A 40 4.83 9.22 4.91
CA SER A 40 5.81 8.62 3.99
C SER A 40 5.13 7.89 2.85
N ASP A 41 5.81 7.84 1.70
CA ASP A 41 5.39 6.96 0.61
C ASP A 41 5.66 5.48 0.97
N PRO A 42 4.88 4.55 0.38
CA PRO A 42 5.16 3.13 0.43
C PRO A 42 6.61 2.79 0.09
N LEU A 43 7.24 1.96 0.92
CA LEU A 43 8.59 1.47 0.71
C LEU A 43 8.55 0.05 0.15
N GLY A 44 9.14 -0.15 -1.04
CA GLY A 44 9.42 -1.47 -1.60
C GLY A 44 10.79 -2.01 -1.19
N PHE A 45 10.87 -3.29 -0.85
CA PHE A 45 12.12 -3.98 -0.50
C PHE A 45 12.02 -5.50 -0.75
N ASP A 46 13.17 -6.17 -0.83
CA ASP A 46 13.24 -7.63 -0.95
C ASP A 46 12.88 -8.28 0.40
N GLY A 47 11.97 -9.26 0.39
CA GLY A 47 11.49 -9.94 1.59
C GLY A 47 12.59 -10.72 2.33
N GLY A 48 13.67 -11.09 1.65
CA GLY A 48 14.87 -11.67 2.21
C GLY A 48 15.68 -10.69 3.07
N GLU A 49 15.53 -9.37 2.91
CA GLU A 49 16.32 -8.40 3.69
C GLU A 49 16.03 -8.41 5.19
N ALA A 50 14.80 -8.74 5.60
CA ALA A 50 14.38 -8.84 7.01
C ALA A 50 14.91 -7.69 7.90
N PRO A 51 14.66 -6.40 7.55
CA PRO A 51 15.27 -5.28 8.25
C PRO A 51 14.87 -5.25 9.74
N GLY A 52 15.78 -4.75 10.57
CA GLY A 52 15.43 -4.37 11.93
C GLY A 52 14.34 -3.29 11.90
N CYS A 53 13.46 -3.25 12.90
CA CYS A 53 12.44 -2.23 12.99
C CYS A 53 12.29 -1.74 14.43
N GLN A 54 12.30 -0.42 14.60
CA GLN A 54 12.12 0.28 15.87
C GLN A 54 10.91 1.20 15.78
N LEU A 55 10.04 1.19 16.79
CA LEU A 55 8.92 2.11 16.89
C LEU A 55 9.43 3.52 17.18
N ILE A 56 8.91 4.53 16.48
CA ILE A 56 9.24 5.94 16.78
C ILE A 56 8.61 6.34 18.11
N ALA A 57 7.32 6.07 18.28
CA ALA A 57 6.60 6.28 19.54
C ALA A 57 5.29 5.47 19.54
N GLY A 58 5.20 4.50 20.45
CA GLY A 58 4.01 3.68 20.64
C GLY A 58 3.71 2.74 19.46
N PRO A 59 2.60 1.99 19.54
CA PRO A 59 2.22 1.05 18.51
C PRO A 59 1.82 1.75 17.21
N THR A 60 2.05 1.08 16.09
CA THR A 60 1.62 1.50 14.75
C THR A 60 0.59 0.56 14.17
N ARG A 61 -0.12 1.02 13.14
CA ARG A 61 -0.85 0.16 12.21
C ARG A 61 -0.21 0.30 10.84
N ASP A 62 0.04 -0.82 10.18
CA ASP A 62 0.81 -0.85 8.95
C ASP A 62 0.09 -1.68 7.88
N LEU A 63 0.30 -1.36 6.61
CA LEU A 63 -0.14 -2.16 5.48
C LEU A 63 1.07 -2.81 4.80
N ASN A 64 1.00 -4.12 4.64
CA ASN A 64 1.99 -4.91 3.93
C ASN A 64 1.36 -5.47 2.64
N LEU A 65 2.00 -5.24 1.50
CA LEU A 65 1.76 -5.99 0.28
C LEU A 65 2.92 -6.96 0.09
N MET A 66 2.61 -8.24 -0.09
CA MET A 66 3.58 -9.32 -0.23
C MET A 66 3.19 -10.16 -1.44
N ALA A 67 4.10 -10.32 -2.39
CA ALA A 67 3.87 -11.10 -3.61
C ALA A 67 5.11 -11.92 -3.97
N PRO A 68 4.96 -13.17 -4.47
CA PRO A 68 6.09 -13.91 -5.01
C PRO A 68 6.78 -13.13 -6.13
N ALA A 69 8.12 -13.08 -6.12
CA ALA A 69 8.90 -12.47 -7.19
C ALA A 69 8.63 -13.13 -8.55
N SER A 70 8.32 -14.43 -8.55
CA SER A 70 7.94 -15.19 -9.74
C SER A 70 6.55 -14.85 -10.29
N ALA A 71 5.72 -14.13 -9.53
CA ALA A 71 4.35 -13.80 -9.94
C ALA A 71 4.25 -12.53 -10.80
N GLY A 72 5.37 -11.81 -10.97
CA GLY A 72 5.46 -10.56 -11.71
C GLY A 72 5.76 -9.36 -10.79
N ALA A 73 5.65 -8.12 -11.27
CA ALA A 73 6.09 -6.95 -10.53
C ALA A 73 4.98 -6.40 -9.60
N ALA A 74 5.18 -6.48 -8.29
CA ALA A 74 4.25 -5.89 -7.32
C ALA A 74 4.56 -4.41 -7.07
N ARG A 75 3.54 -3.56 -6.93
CA ARG A 75 3.67 -2.13 -6.60
C ARG A 75 2.61 -1.71 -5.59
N MET A 76 2.99 -0.76 -4.72
CA MET A 76 2.07 -0.06 -3.83
C MET A 76 2.31 1.45 -3.95
N ALA A 77 1.24 2.22 -4.10
CA ALA A 77 1.30 3.67 -4.22
C ALA A 77 0.16 4.32 -3.45
N ARG A 78 0.39 5.51 -2.87
CA ARG A 78 -0.69 6.29 -2.26
C ARG A 78 -1.65 6.78 -3.33
N VAL A 79 -2.94 6.86 -3.01
CA VAL A 79 -3.93 7.46 -3.90
C VAL A 79 -3.79 8.98 -3.87
N VAL A 80 -3.61 9.55 -5.07
CA VAL A 80 -3.70 10.99 -5.31
C VAL A 80 -5.01 11.26 -6.03
N ALA A 81 -5.85 12.18 -5.53
CA ALA A 81 -7.24 12.36 -5.96
C ALA A 81 -7.43 12.60 -7.48
N ALA A 82 -6.43 13.15 -8.17
CA ALA A 82 -6.46 13.40 -9.61
C ALA A 82 -5.81 12.28 -10.47
N GLN A 83 -5.33 11.20 -9.84
CA GLN A 83 -4.60 10.12 -10.51
C GLN A 83 -5.36 8.81 -10.39
N ALA A 84 -5.74 8.27 -11.54
CA ALA A 84 -6.35 6.95 -11.63
C ALA A 84 -5.28 5.85 -11.63
N CYS A 85 -5.63 4.68 -11.10
CA CYS A 85 -4.91 3.45 -11.41
C CYS A 85 -5.28 3.04 -12.85
N LYS A 86 -4.31 3.12 -13.77
CA LYS A 86 -4.49 2.85 -15.20
C LYS A 86 -3.60 1.68 -15.62
N GLY A 87 -4.00 1.05 -16.71
CA GLY A 87 -3.23 -0.03 -17.32
C GLY A 87 -3.86 -1.39 -17.08
N ARG A 88 -3.27 -2.40 -17.71
CA ARG A 88 -3.60 -3.80 -17.50
C ARG A 88 -2.70 -4.33 -16.40
N HIS A 89 -3.30 -4.92 -15.38
CA HIS A 89 -2.60 -5.56 -14.27
C HIS A 89 -3.11 -6.99 -14.17
N ARG A 90 -2.24 -7.94 -13.84
CA ARG A 90 -2.66 -9.32 -13.52
C ARG A 90 -3.57 -9.34 -12.29
N TRP A 91 -3.30 -8.44 -11.36
CA TRP A 91 -4.15 -8.18 -10.22
C TRP A 91 -4.00 -6.72 -9.81
N ARG A 92 -5.09 -6.08 -9.38
CA ARG A 92 -5.08 -4.74 -8.79
C ARG A 92 -6.02 -4.66 -7.60
N GLY A 93 -5.74 -3.72 -6.71
CA GLY A 93 -6.59 -3.43 -5.57
C GLY A 93 -6.49 -1.99 -5.09
N LEU A 94 -7.52 -1.61 -4.34
CA LEU A 94 -7.63 -0.37 -3.59
C LEU A 94 -7.84 -0.73 -2.12
N TYR A 95 -6.83 -0.50 -1.29
CA TYR A 95 -6.99 -0.51 0.16
C TYR A 95 -7.35 0.89 0.65
N THR A 96 -8.27 0.98 1.61
CA THR A 96 -8.78 2.24 2.17
C THR A 96 -8.57 2.25 3.67
N ALA A 97 -8.03 3.33 4.24
CA ALA A 97 -7.99 3.56 5.70
C ALA A 97 -9.11 4.48 6.19
N ALA A 98 -9.77 5.21 5.28
CA ALA A 98 -11.03 5.92 5.56
C ALA A 98 -12.07 5.58 4.48
N ALA A 99 -13.33 5.95 4.70
CA ALA A 99 -14.37 5.78 3.69
C ALA A 99 -14.07 6.65 2.45
N VAL A 100 -14.13 6.03 1.27
CA VAL A 100 -13.89 6.67 -0.03
C VAL A 100 -14.94 6.22 -1.03
N GLN A 101 -14.83 6.74 -2.24
CA GLN A 101 -15.72 6.48 -3.35
C GLN A 101 -14.87 5.98 -4.53
N LEU A 102 -15.13 4.76 -5.02
CA LEU A 102 -14.43 4.14 -6.15
C LEU A 102 -15.30 4.23 -7.41
N GLN A 103 -14.72 4.69 -8.51
CA GLN A 103 -15.32 4.63 -9.84
C GLN A 103 -14.43 3.80 -10.77
N VAL A 104 -15.04 2.86 -11.48
CA VAL A 104 -14.36 2.03 -12.50
C VAL A 104 -14.81 2.48 -13.89
N GLY A 105 -13.85 2.91 -14.72
CA GLY A 105 -14.13 3.49 -16.02
C GLY A 105 -15.06 4.70 -15.92
N THR A 106 -16.16 4.69 -16.68
CA THR A 106 -17.23 5.71 -16.61
C THR A 106 -18.46 5.20 -15.86
N GLY A 107 -18.32 4.11 -15.09
CA GLY A 107 -19.40 3.50 -14.33
C GLY A 107 -19.86 4.36 -13.15
N PRO A 108 -20.90 3.92 -12.42
CA PRO A 108 -21.33 4.57 -11.20
C PRO A 108 -20.23 4.50 -10.13
N THR A 109 -20.18 5.53 -9.31
CA THR A 109 -19.31 5.55 -8.13
C THR A 109 -19.90 4.68 -7.02
N GLN A 110 -19.03 3.90 -6.35
CA GLN A 110 -19.39 2.97 -5.29
C GLN A 110 -18.71 3.35 -3.97
N ALA A 111 -19.48 3.33 -2.88
CA ALA A 111 -18.95 3.60 -1.56
C ALA A 111 -18.06 2.43 -1.11
N VAL A 112 -16.83 2.74 -0.71
CA VAL A 112 -15.88 1.79 -0.13
C VAL A 112 -15.65 2.19 1.33
N PRO A 113 -16.06 1.36 2.31
CA PRO A 113 -15.87 1.67 3.73
C PRO A 113 -14.39 1.83 4.11
N ALA A 114 -14.13 2.39 5.28
CA ALA A 114 -12.78 2.39 5.87
C ALA A 114 -12.31 0.94 6.11
N HIS A 115 -10.99 0.73 6.03
CA HIS A 115 -10.32 -0.56 6.24
C HIS A 115 -10.85 -1.68 5.35
N SER A 116 -11.16 -1.35 4.08
CA SER A 116 -11.64 -2.30 3.08
C SER A 116 -10.62 -2.48 1.95
N LEU A 117 -10.64 -3.67 1.34
CA LEU A 117 -9.90 -3.96 0.12
C LEU A 117 -10.90 -4.28 -0.99
N VAL A 118 -10.95 -3.43 -2.01
CA VAL A 118 -11.59 -3.75 -3.29
C VAL A 118 -10.49 -4.24 -4.22
N TRP A 119 -10.72 -5.34 -4.93
CA TRP A 119 -9.71 -5.90 -5.83
C TRP A 119 -10.35 -6.50 -7.07
N SER A 120 -9.54 -6.67 -8.11
CA SER A 120 -9.90 -7.38 -9.32
C SER A 120 -8.67 -8.04 -9.94
N ASP A 121 -8.85 -9.26 -10.42
CA ASP A 121 -7.96 -10.00 -11.30
C ASP A 121 -8.51 -10.07 -12.75
N ASP A 122 -9.53 -9.26 -13.04
CA ASP A 122 -10.06 -9.13 -14.39
C ASP A 122 -9.04 -8.50 -15.33
N ASP A 123 -9.17 -8.85 -16.60
CA ASP A 123 -8.21 -8.46 -17.63
C ASP A 123 -8.54 -7.09 -18.25
N THR A 124 -9.28 -6.26 -17.51
CA THR A 124 -9.80 -4.98 -18.00
C THR A 124 -8.75 -3.88 -17.88
N THR A 125 -8.80 -2.94 -18.83
CA THR A 125 -7.95 -1.74 -18.83
C THR A 125 -8.67 -0.51 -18.30
N LEU A 126 -9.91 -0.67 -17.82
CA LEU A 126 -10.74 0.43 -17.33
C LEU A 126 -10.06 1.10 -16.13
N PRO A 127 -9.86 2.42 -16.14
CA PRO A 127 -9.17 3.10 -15.05
C PRO A 127 -9.98 3.05 -13.75
N TRP A 128 -9.30 2.89 -12.61
CA TRP A 128 -9.92 3.04 -11.29
C TRP A 128 -9.63 4.45 -10.76
N HIS A 129 -10.69 5.19 -10.48
CA HIS A 129 -10.63 6.51 -9.86
C HIS A 129 -11.10 6.42 -8.41
N CYS A 130 -10.30 6.93 -7.48
CA CYS A 130 -10.67 7.00 -6.08
C CYS A 130 -10.87 8.46 -5.67
N HIS A 131 -12.02 8.74 -5.09
CA HIS A 131 -12.45 10.06 -4.68
C HIS A 131 -12.62 10.08 -3.15
N GLY A 132 -12.12 11.14 -2.51
CA GLY A 132 -12.30 11.36 -1.07
C GLY A 132 -13.63 12.04 -0.77
N GLY A 133 -14.19 11.76 0.41
CA GLY A 133 -15.36 12.49 0.94
C GLY A 133 -15.04 13.92 1.42
N ALA A 134 -13.78 14.24 1.70
CA ALA A 134 -13.29 15.57 2.07
C ALA A 134 -11.92 15.83 1.43
N ALA A 135 -11.60 17.10 1.17
CA ALA A 135 -10.49 17.57 0.32
C ALA A 135 -9.06 17.35 0.85
N THR A 136 -8.80 16.30 1.63
CA THR A 136 -7.45 15.96 2.09
C THR A 136 -6.75 15.11 1.04
N SER A 137 -5.81 15.70 0.32
CA SER A 137 -4.87 14.99 -0.55
C SER A 137 -3.50 14.91 0.14
N PRO A 138 -2.82 13.75 0.14
CA PRO A 138 -3.24 12.47 -0.44
C PRO A 138 -4.39 11.82 0.35
N LEU A 139 -5.19 11.00 -0.34
CA LEU A 139 -6.27 10.26 0.31
C LEU A 139 -5.68 9.17 1.21
N PRO A 140 -6.34 8.81 2.32
CA PRO A 140 -5.94 7.68 3.17
C PRO A 140 -6.32 6.37 2.48
N ALA A 141 -5.76 6.13 1.29
CA ALA A 141 -6.01 4.97 0.45
C ALA A 141 -4.75 4.67 -0.40
N TRP A 142 -4.60 3.41 -0.81
CA TRP A 142 -3.43 2.92 -1.54
C TRP A 142 -3.85 2.04 -2.72
N TRP A 143 -3.27 2.31 -3.89
CA TRP A 143 -3.28 1.42 -5.03
C TRP A 143 -2.29 0.29 -4.81
N LEU A 144 -2.72 -0.93 -5.10
CA LEU A 144 -1.92 -2.15 -5.06
C LEU A 144 -1.99 -2.78 -6.45
N THR A 145 -0.86 -3.10 -7.08
CA THR A 145 -0.86 -3.77 -8.38
C THR A 145 0.12 -4.93 -8.41
N LEU A 146 -0.18 -5.92 -9.24
CA LEU A 146 0.72 -6.98 -9.67
C LEU A 146 0.67 -7.01 -11.20
N ASP A 147 1.79 -6.65 -11.81
CA ASP A 147 1.97 -6.68 -13.26
C ASP A 147 2.50 -8.06 -13.67
N ALA A 148 2.23 -8.48 -14.92
CA ALA A 148 2.71 -9.76 -15.46
C ALA A 148 4.21 -9.72 -15.82
#